data_AF-A0A514BQJ4-F1
#
_entry.id   AF-A0A514BQJ4-F1
#
_cell.length_a   1.000
_cell.length_b   1.000
_cell.length_c   1.000
_cell.angle_alpha   90.00
_cell.angle_beta   90.00
_cell.angle_gamma   90.00
#
_symmetry.space_group_name_H-M   'P 1'
#
loop_
_entity.id
_entity.type
_entity.pdbx_description
1 polymer ?
#
loop_
_entity_poly.entity_id
_entity_poly.type
_entity_poly.pdbx_seq_one_letter_code
_entity_poly.pdbx_strand_id
1 'polypeptide(L)'
;MRGRPDFLINTPEIELWPGHLLRARGNHDARALARAHRVLRRKRDGRYLAAELPEGLLALVVRLAREPGIDAALDVLDTDPGHRRPGIEQVGELPLERLEQRLQALGLDGSYGKRTGLPLVAEPDWLALAGFDRYRRPMWLHVDAARGWRHLQAAALRDDIVLEAISGYRSHDYQLGIFERKLARGQTVEQILKVNAAPGYSEHHSGLALDIGSPGEPPAEESFEHTAAFAWLTANAAGHGFTMSYPRDNPHGIVYEPWHWCWHPPQA
;
A
#
# COMPACT_ATOMS: atom_id res chain seq x y z
N MET A 1 18.64 20.18 -11.96
CA MET A 1 18.21 19.41 -10.77
C MET A 1 17.24 18.35 -11.23
N ARG A 2 17.56 17.06 -11.11
CA ARG A 2 16.54 16.01 -11.27
C ARG A 2 15.50 16.21 -10.16
N GLY A 3 14.21 16.03 -10.47
CA GLY A 3 13.13 16.18 -9.47
C GLY A 3 13.32 15.19 -8.32
N ARG A 4 12.72 15.47 -7.16
CA ARG A 4 12.67 14.46 -6.09
C ARG A 4 11.71 13.35 -6.56
N PRO A 5 12.10 12.06 -6.45
CA PRO A 5 11.21 10.98 -6.85
C PRO A 5 10.02 10.92 -5.90
N ASP A 6 8.81 10.95 -6.45
CA ASP A 6 7.55 10.84 -5.69
C ASP A 6 6.86 9.50 -5.96
N PHE A 7 7.65 8.49 -6.35
CA PHE A 7 7.18 7.14 -6.67
C PHE A 7 7.86 6.11 -5.76
N LEU A 8 7.07 5.13 -5.34
CA LEU A 8 7.57 3.90 -4.75
C LEU A 8 7.74 2.90 -5.88
N ILE A 9 8.98 2.49 -6.15
CA ILE A 9 9.24 1.38 -7.06
C ILE A 9 9.17 0.09 -6.25
N ASN A 10 8.45 -0.89 -6.78
CA ASN A 10 8.08 -2.09 -6.09
C ASN A 10 8.66 -3.31 -6.79
N THR A 11 9.44 -4.13 -6.08
CA THR A 11 9.88 -5.46 -6.54
C THR A 11 9.40 -6.53 -5.56
N PRO A 12 9.49 -7.84 -5.88
CA PRO A 12 8.88 -8.86 -5.03
C PRO A 12 9.36 -8.86 -3.55
N GLU A 13 10.59 -8.45 -3.24
CA GLU A 13 11.12 -8.43 -1.86
C GLU A 13 11.65 -7.08 -1.38
N ILE A 14 12.00 -6.19 -2.31
CA ILE A 14 12.68 -4.94 -2.01
C ILE A 14 11.92 -3.79 -2.66
N GLU A 15 11.62 -2.79 -1.85
CA GLU A 15 11.04 -1.54 -2.31
C GLU A 15 12.15 -0.51 -2.47
N LEU A 16 12.10 0.29 -3.54
CA LEU A 16 12.97 1.44 -3.74
C LEU A 16 12.20 2.70 -3.34
N TRP A 17 12.44 3.16 -2.12
CA TRP A 17 11.76 4.30 -1.52
C TRP A 17 12.46 5.62 -1.85
N PRO A 18 11.73 6.73 -2.06
CA PRO A 18 12.33 8.06 -2.05
C PRO A 18 13.03 8.34 -0.73
N GLY A 19 14.33 8.65 -0.78
CA GLY A 19 15.15 8.80 0.43
C GLY A 19 14.63 9.89 1.37
N HIS A 20 14.09 10.97 0.80
CA HIS A 20 13.55 12.11 1.55
C HIS A 20 12.29 11.81 2.37
N LEU A 21 11.63 10.66 2.13
CA LEU A 21 10.43 10.23 2.88
C LEU A 21 10.78 9.30 4.05
N LEU A 22 12.02 8.83 4.15
CA LEU A 22 12.45 7.88 5.16
C LEU A 22 13.03 8.57 6.40
N ARG A 23 12.78 7.96 7.55
CA ARG A 23 13.37 8.36 8.83
C ARG A 23 14.54 7.46 9.18
N ALA A 24 15.61 8.06 9.71
CA ALA A 24 16.78 7.33 10.18
C ALA A 24 16.45 6.44 11.39
N ARG A 25 17.02 5.22 11.42
CA ARG A 25 16.94 4.32 12.58
C ARG A 25 18.17 4.42 13.50
N GLY A 26 19.20 5.16 13.07
CA GLY A 26 20.40 5.46 13.83
C GLY A 26 21.33 6.42 13.09
N ASN A 27 22.45 6.80 13.71
CA ASN A 27 23.38 7.82 13.17
C ASN A 27 24.02 7.43 11.83
N HIS A 28 24.26 6.13 11.61
CA HIS A 28 24.78 5.64 10.34
C HIS A 28 23.78 5.89 9.20
N ASP A 29 22.53 5.47 9.40
CA ASP A 29 21.44 5.67 8.44
C ASP A 29 21.19 7.16 8.18
N ALA A 30 21.24 8.01 9.22
CA ALA A 30 20.94 9.44 9.07
C ALA A 30 21.79 10.14 8.01
N ARG A 31 23.10 9.84 7.97
CA ARG A 31 24.01 10.43 6.98
C ARG A 31 23.74 9.92 5.56
N ALA A 32 23.40 8.64 5.42
CA ALA A 32 23.06 8.06 4.12
C ALA A 32 21.72 8.60 3.61
N LEU A 33 20.67 8.58 4.43
CA LEU A 33 19.33 9.00 4.05
C LEU A 33 19.26 10.49 3.67
N ALA A 34 20.01 11.36 4.36
CA ALA A 34 20.02 12.80 4.07
C ALA A 34 20.49 13.13 2.63
N ARG A 35 21.21 12.20 1.99
CA ARG A 35 21.78 12.37 0.65
C ARG A 35 21.18 11.41 -0.38
N ALA A 36 20.32 10.49 0.05
CA ALA A 36 19.80 9.42 -0.79
C ALA A 36 18.71 9.94 -1.74
N HIS A 37 18.83 9.59 -3.02
CA HIS A 37 17.74 9.73 -3.98
C HIS A 37 16.68 8.65 -3.71
N ARG A 38 17.13 7.40 -3.71
CA ARG A 38 16.33 6.22 -3.36
C ARG A 38 17.02 5.39 -2.29
N VAL A 39 16.24 4.56 -1.59
CA VAL A 39 16.73 3.63 -0.56
C VAL A 39 16.06 2.29 -0.80
N LEU A 40 16.89 1.25 -0.93
CA LEU A 40 16.44 -0.13 -1.02
C LEU A 40 16.01 -0.57 0.39
N ARG A 41 14.73 -0.86 0.55
CA ARG A 41 14.10 -1.24 1.81
C ARG A 41 13.46 -2.62 1.66
N ARG A 42 13.84 -3.56 2.51
CA ARG A 42 13.26 -4.91 2.51
C ARG A 42 11.80 -4.86 2.94
N LYS A 43 10.88 -5.47 2.18
CA LYS A 43 9.43 -5.44 2.47
C LYS A 43 9.06 -6.03 3.83
N ARG A 44 9.54 -7.25 4.11
CA ARG A 44 9.13 -8.05 5.27
C ARG A 44 9.34 -7.40 6.64
N ASP A 45 10.39 -6.59 6.79
CA ASP A 45 10.83 -6.03 8.07
C ASP A 45 11.21 -4.53 8.01
N GLY A 46 11.12 -3.95 6.81
CA GLY A 46 11.46 -2.56 6.55
C GLY A 46 12.92 -2.20 6.73
N ARG A 47 13.84 -3.17 6.80
CA ARG A 47 15.27 -2.90 6.96
C ARG A 47 15.80 -2.17 5.73
N TYR A 48 16.57 -1.09 5.96
CA TYR A 48 17.31 -0.42 4.91
C TYR A 48 18.51 -1.27 4.52
N LEU A 49 18.64 -1.58 3.23
CA LEU A 49 19.65 -2.45 2.66
C LEU A 49 20.76 -1.66 1.99
N ALA A 50 20.38 -0.63 1.24
CA ALA A 50 21.30 0.25 0.54
C ALA A 50 20.66 1.62 0.29
N ALA A 51 21.50 2.64 0.09
CA ALA A 51 21.09 3.99 -0.29
C ALA A 51 21.73 4.37 -1.63
N GLU A 52 20.93 4.82 -2.58
CA GLU A 52 21.40 5.37 -3.85
C GLU A 52 21.81 6.84 -3.63
N LEU A 53 23.12 7.07 -3.57
CA LEU A 53 23.73 8.38 -3.41
C LEU A 53 24.16 8.95 -4.76
N PRO A 54 24.46 10.26 -4.86
CA PRO A 54 25.03 10.84 -6.08
C PRO A 54 26.33 10.14 -6.55
N GLU A 55 27.11 9.60 -5.62
CA GLU A 55 28.37 8.90 -5.90
C GLU A 55 28.20 7.41 -6.24
N GLY A 56 26.98 6.87 -6.12
CA GLY A 56 26.68 5.45 -6.33
C GLY A 56 25.95 4.81 -5.15
N LEU A 57 25.85 3.49 -5.19
CA LEU A 57 25.11 2.71 -4.20
C LEU A 57 25.94 2.45 -2.94
N LEU A 58 25.47 2.95 -1.79
CA LEU A 58 26.04 2.68 -0.48
C LEU A 58 25.29 1.52 0.19
N ALA A 59 25.97 0.40 0.43
CA ALA A 59 25.41 -0.69 1.22
C ALA A 59 25.28 -0.29 2.71
N LEU A 60 24.12 -0.58 3.29
CA LEU A 60 23.80 -0.38 4.71
C LEU A 60 23.79 -1.70 5.49
N VAL A 61 24.07 -2.82 4.80
CA VAL A 61 24.19 -4.16 5.37
C VAL A 61 25.45 -4.85 4.86
N VAL A 62 26.02 -5.74 5.67
CA VAL A 62 27.32 -6.38 5.40
C VAL A 62 27.31 -7.26 4.15
N ARG A 63 26.19 -7.95 3.87
CA ARG A 63 26.08 -8.92 2.78
C ARG A 63 24.95 -8.55 1.82
N LEU A 64 24.97 -7.33 1.29
CA LEU A 64 23.94 -6.81 0.38
C LEU A 64 23.67 -7.76 -0.80
N ALA A 65 24.71 -8.27 -1.44
CA ALA A 65 24.59 -9.19 -2.59
C ALA A 65 23.97 -10.56 -2.24
N ARG A 66 23.69 -10.86 -0.97
CA ARG A 66 22.98 -12.08 -0.54
C ARG A 66 21.55 -11.80 -0.09
N GLU A 67 21.10 -10.56 -0.18
CA GLU A 67 19.73 -10.20 0.17
C GLU A 67 18.74 -10.77 -0.86
N PRO A 68 17.68 -11.47 -0.43
CA PRO A 68 16.65 -11.93 -1.36
C PRO A 68 16.05 -10.76 -2.14
N GLY A 69 15.95 -10.91 -3.46
CA GLY A 69 15.43 -9.89 -4.38
C GLY A 69 16.40 -8.76 -4.71
N ILE A 70 17.68 -8.83 -4.30
CA ILE A 70 18.66 -7.78 -4.59
C ILE A 70 18.90 -7.60 -6.08
N ASP A 71 19.01 -8.68 -6.85
CA ASP A 71 19.27 -8.59 -8.30
C ASP A 71 18.12 -7.84 -9.00
N ALA A 72 16.87 -8.22 -8.74
CA ALA A 72 15.68 -7.53 -9.25
C ALA A 72 15.64 -6.04 -8.82
N ALA A 73 16.06 -5.73 -7.59
CA ALA A 73 16.12 -4.35 -7.12
C ALA A 73 17.19 -3.51 -7.83
N LEU A 74 18.34 -4.11 -8.15
CA LEU A 74 19.43 -3.46 -8.88
C LEU A 74 19.08 -3.28 -10.37
N ASP A 75 18.49 -4.30 -11.00
CA ASP A 75 18.03 -4.23 -12.39
C ASP A 75 17.05 -3.06 -12.61
N VAL A 76 16.09 -2.87 -11.68
CA VAL A 76 15.17 -1.73 -11.75
C VAL A 76 15.87 -0.41 -11.40
N LEU A 77 16.85 -0.41 -10.49
CA LEU A 77 17.62 0.79 -10.16
C LEU A 77 18.35 1.34 -11.39
N ASP A 78 18.94 0.45 -12.19
CA ASP A 78 19.73 0.77 -13.38
C ASP A 78 18.88 1.17 -14.60
N THR A 79 17.66 0.63 -14.70
CA THR A 79 16.77 0.85 -15.84
C THR A 79 15.75 1.96 -15.62
N ASP A 80 15.44 2.31 -14.37
CA ASP A 80 14.45 3.36 -14.06
C ASP A 80 15.06 4.77 -14.25
N PRO A 81 14.50 5.60 -15.15
CA PRO A 81 15.05 6.92 -15.49
C PRO A 81 14.90 7.97 -14.37
N GLY A 82 14.39 7.59 -13.19
CA GLY A 82 14.16 8.46 -12.04
C GLY A 82 12.98 9.42 -12.23
N HIS A 83 12.23 9.28 -13.32
CA HIS A 83 11.06 10.09 -13.64
C HIS A 83 10.05 9.21 -14.41
N ARG A 84 8.93 8.89 -13.77
CA ARG A 84 7.79 8.26 -14.44
C ARG A 84 6.78 9.33 -14.87
N ARG A 85 6.15 9.16 -16.04
CA ARG A 85 5.09 10.07 -16.55
C ARG A 85 3.70 9.45 -16.36
N PRO A 86 2.96 9.82 -15.28
CA PRO A 86 1.58 9.40 -15.07
C PRO A 86 0.68 9.58 -16.29
N GLY A 87 0.01 8.52 -16.74
CA GLY A 87 -0.89 8.53 -17.91
C GLY A 87 -0.21 8.31 -19.27
N ILE A 88 1.12 8.14 -19.28
CA ILE A 88 1.88 7.66 -20.45
C ILE A 88 2.46 6.28 -20.14
N GLU A 89 3.07 6.13 -18.96
CA GLU A 89 3.60 4.86 -18.49
C GLU A 89 2.52 4.04 -17.79
N GLN A 90 2.42 2.77 -18.18
CA GLN A 90 1.52 1.81 -17.54
C GLN A 90 2.10 1.30 -16.23
N VAL A 91 1.22 1.00 -15.28
CA VAL A 91 1.58 0.29 -14.05
C VAL A 91 1.54 -1.19 -14.37
N GLY A 92 2.68 -1.87 -14.23
CA GLY A 92 2.78 -3.32 -14.35
C GLY A 92 2.40 -4.01 -13.04
N GLU A 93 2.28 -5.32 -13.09
CA GLU A 93 1.94 -6.16 -11.94
C GLU A 93 3.11 -7.08 -11.58
N LEU A 94 3.33 -7.25 -10.28
CA LEU A 94 4.32 -8.19 -9.77
C LEU A 94 3.84 -9.64 -9.90
N PRO A 95 4.77 -10.60 -10.14
CA PRO A 95 4.42 -12.01 -10.24
C PRO A 95 3.81 -12.58 -8.94
N LEU A 96 2.86 -13.51 -9.08
CA LEU A 96 2.05 -14.06 -7.99
C LEU A 96 2.59 -15.37 -7.39
N GLU A 97 3.58 -16.01 -7.99
CA GLU A 97 4.02 -17.37 -7.62
C GLU A 97 4.49 -17.45 -6.17
N ARG A 98 5.17 -16.40 -5.68
CA ARG A 98 5.61 -16.29 -4.28
C ARG A 98 4.42 -16.18 -3.32
N LEU A 99 3.38 -15.47 -3.72
CA LEU A 99 2.17 -15.32 -2.93
C LEU A 99 1.44 -16.66 -2.81
N GLU A 100 1.36 -17.44 -3.89
CA GLU A 100 0.76 -18.78 -3.87
C GLU A 100 1.48 -19.72 -2.89
N GLN A 101 2.82 -19.71 -2.87
CA GLN A 101 3.61 -20.49 -1.91
C GLN A 101 3.32 -20.09 -0.44
N ARG A 102 3.11 -18.79 -0.19
CA ARG A 102 2.78 -18.27 1.15
C ARG A 102 1.38 -18.63 1.59
N LEU A 103 0.42 -18.60 0.66
CA LEU A 103 -0.95 -19.04 0.92
C LEU A 103 -1.00 -20.53 1.30
N GLN A 104 -0.28 -21.38 0.56
CA GLN A 104 -0.14 -22.80 0.90
C GLN A 104 0.43 -23.02 2.30
N ALA A 105 1.45 -22.24 2.70
CA ALA A 105 2.02 -22.31 4.05
C ALA A 105 1.03 -21.91 5.16
N LEU A 106 0.03 -21.09 4.85
CA LEU A 106 -1.06 -20.72 5.76
C LEU A 106 -2.23 -21.72 5.73
N GLY A 107 -2.14 -22.81 4.97
CA GLY A 107 -3.25 -23.75 4.75
C GLY A 107 -4.38 -23.17 3.92
N LEU A 108 -4.12 -22.08 3.18
CA LEU A 108 -5.09 -21.45 2.29
C LEU A 108 -4.82 -21.92 0.86
N ASP A 109 -5.78 -22.66 0.32
CA ASP A 109 -5.77 -23.11 -1.07
C ASP A 109 -6.59 -22.16 -1.96
N GLY A 110 -6.67 -22.48 -3.25
CA GLY A 110 -7.50 -21.74 -4.21
C GLY A 110 -9.01 -21.79 -3.93
N SER A 111 -9.48 -22.48 -2.87
CA SER A 111 -10.88 -22.47 -2.47
C SER A 111 -11.26 -21.20 -1.72
N TYR A 112 -10.31 -20.50 -1.09
CA TYR A 112 -10.59 -19.28 -0.33
C TYR A 112 -11.23 -18.21 -1.22
N GLY A 113 -10.59 -17.86 -2.35
CA GLY A 113 -11.13 -16.89 -3.30
C GLY A 113 -12.47 -17.31 -3.90
N LYS A 114 -12.70 -18.62 -4.11
CA LYS A 114 -14.01 -19.13 -4.57
C LYS A 114 -15.10 -18.96 -3.52
N ARG A 115 -14.77 -19.16 -2.24
CA ARG A 115 -15.73 -19.04 -1.12
C ARG A 115 -16.08 -17.60 -0.80
N THR A 116 -15.11 -16.69 -0.88
CA THR A 116 -15.30 -15.27 -0.56
C THR A 116 -15.64 -14.44 -1.80
N GLY A 117 -15.44 -14.96 -3.01
CA GLY A 117 -15.54 -14.17 -4.24
C GLY A 117 -14.48 -13.07 -4.36
N LEU A 118 -13.49 -13.01 -3.46
CA LEU A 118 -12.39 -12.06 -3.55
C LEU A 118 -11.37 -12.54 -4.60
N PRO A 119 -10.96 -11.67 -5.54
CA PRO A 119 -9.94 -12.03 -6.52
C PRO A 119 -8.56 -12.08 -5.87
N LEU A 120 -7.65 -12.82 -6.49
CA LEU A 120 -6.22 -12.70 -6.20
C LEU A 120 -5.72 -11.39 -6.81
N VAL A 121 -5.01 -10.58 -6.01
CA VAL A 121 -4.59 -9.22 -6.36
C VAL A 121 -3.08 -9.15 -6.39
N ALA A 122 -2.52 -8.95 -7.58
CA ALA A 122 -1.10 -8.65 -7.75
C ALA A 122 -0.78 -7.26 -7.21
N GLU A 123 0.47 -7.08 -6.76
CA GLU A 123 0.94 -5.76 -6.38
C GLU A 123 1.37 -4.98 -7.62
N PRO A 124 1.15 -3.67 -7.70
CA PRO A 124 1.70 -2.84 -8.77
C PRO A 124 3.23 -2.76 -8.65
N ASP A 125 3.94 -2.73 -9.78
CA ASP A 125 5.40 -2.60 -9.85
C ASP A 125 5.90 -1.17 -9.55
N TRP A 126 5.00 -0.18 -9.54
CA TRP A 126 5.25 1.14 -8.97
C TRP A 126 3.96 1.82 -8.49
N LEU A 127 4.10 2.71 -7.51
CA LEU A 127 3.02 3.50 -6.93
C LEU A 127 3.38 4.98 -6.85
N ALA A 128 2.38 5.84 -6.87
CA ALA A 128 2.53 7.27 -6.68
C ALA A 128 2.32 7.66 -5.21
N LEU A 129 3.08 8.66 -4.75
CA LEU A 129 2.85 9.29 -3.46
C LEU A 129 1.48 9.98 -3.47
N ALA A 130 0.58 9.52 -2.61
CA ALA A 130 -0.79 10.00 -2.47
C ALA A 130 -0.98 10.89 -1.22
N GLY A 131 0.10 11.49 -0.73
CA GLY A 131 0.12 12.31 0.47
C GLY A 131 0.58 11.53 1.70
N PHE A 132 0.03 11.90 2.86
CA PHE A 132 0.38 11.30 4.14
C PHE A 132 -0.89 10.87 4.87
N ASP A 133 -0.83 9.73 5.54
CA ASP A 133 -1.90 9.31 6.44
C ASP A 133 -1.97 10.18 7.71
N ARG A 134 -2.98 9.93 8.53
CA ARG A 134 -3.18 10.63 9.81
C ARG A 134 -2.01 10.51 10.79
N TYR A 135 -1.14 9.51 10.61
CA TYR A 135 0.09 9.31 11.40
C TYR A 135 1.33 9.93 10.76
N ARG A 136 1.16 10.73 9.71
CA ARG A 136 2.24 11.40 8.95
C ARG A 136 3.18 10.40 8.28
N ARG A 137 2.68 9.21 7.93
CA ARG A 137 3.41 8.23 7.12
C ARG A 137 3.05 8.43 5.65
N PRO A 138 4.02 8.31 4.73
CA PRO A 138 3.73 8.38 3.29
C PRO A 138 2.68 7.35 2.90
N MET A 139 1.67 7.79 2.15
CA MET A 139 0.64 6.92 1.59
C MET A 139 0.93 6.69 0.11
N TRP A 140 0.85 5.43 -0.31
CA TRP A 140 1.08 5.02 -1.70
C TRP A 140 -0.22 4.53 -2.31
N LEU A 141 -0.51 4.92 -3.53
CA LEU A 141 -1.64 4.43 -4.31
C LEU A 141 -1.23 4.21 -5.77
N HIS A 142 -2.00 3.40 -6.48
CA HIS A 142 -1.98 3.39 -7.94
C HIS A 142 -2.15 4.82 -8.46
N VAL A 143 -1.46 5.17 -9.54
CA VAL A 143 -1.34 6.56 -9.97
C VAL A 143 -2.69 7.22 -10.28
N ASP A 144 -3.64 6.47 -10.83
CA ASP A 144 -4.99 6.97 -11.11
C ASP A 144 -5.87 7.05 -9.87
N ALA A 145 -5.74 6.10 -8.93
CA ALA A 145 -6.38 6.21 -7.62
C ALA A 145 -5.82 7.40 -6.82
N ALA A 146 -4.53 7.70 -6.92
CA ALA A 146 -3.92 8.89 -6.31
C ALA A 146 -4.45 10.20 -6.92
N ARG A 147 -4.84 10.20 -8.21
CA ARG A 147 -5.53 11.34 -8.84
C ARG A 147 -6.97 11.45 -8.35
N GLY A 148 -7.70 10.33 -8.36
CA GLY A 148 -9.07 10.26 -7.83
C GLY A 148 -9.13 10.76 -6.39
N TRP A 149 -8.23 10.28 -5.53
CA TRP A 149 -8.15 10.66 -4.12
C TRP A 149 -7.98 12.16 -3.93
N ARG A 150 -7.06 12.80 -4.68
CA ARG A 150 -6.87 14.25 -4.62
C ARG A 150 -8.12 15.02 -5.06
N HIS A 151 -8.83 14.54 -6.07
CA HIS A 151 -10.10 15.15 -6.49
C HIS A 151 -11.20 14.97 -5.45
N LEU A 152 -11.29 13.79 -4.83
CA LEU A 152 -12.24 13.50 -3.75
C LEU A 152 -12.00 14.41 -2.54
N GLN A 153 -10.76 14.52 -2.08
CA GLN A 153 -10.39 15.41 -0.96
C GLN A 153 -10.69 16.89 -1.28
N ALA A 154 -10.35 17.35 -2.49
CA ALA A 154 -10.59 18.74 -2.88
C ALA A 154 -12.09 19.04 -3.00
N ALA A 155 -12.90 18.09 -3.45
CA ALA A 155 -14.35 18.24 -3.50
C ALA A 155 -14.96 18.29 -2.11
N ALA A 156 -14.59 17.35 -1.23
CA ALA A 156 -15.05 17.34 0.16
C ALA A 156 -14.72 18.64 0.88
N LEU A 157 -13.50 19.15 0.69
CA LEU A 157 -13.06 20.39 1.33
C LEU A 157 -13.86 21.62 0.87
N ARG A 158 -14.39 21.65 -0.36
CA ARG A 158 -15.27 22.74 -0.82
C ARG A 158 -16.62 22.75 -0.11
N ASP A 159 -17.01 21.62 0.45
CA ASP A 159 -18.23 21.45 1.24
C ASP A 159 -17.93 21.46 2.75
N ASP A 160 -16.76 22.00 3.14
CA ASP A 160 -16.28 22.06 4.53
C ASP A 160 -16.11 20.69 5.22
N ILE A 161 -15.93 19.62 4.43
CA ILE A 161 -15.68 18.25 4.90
C ILE A 161 -14.20 17.90 4.78
N VAL A 162 -13.58 17.52 5.89
CA VAL A 162 -12.20 17.03 5.93
C VAL A 162 -12.19 15.50 5.90
N LEU A 163 -11.55 14.94 4.87
CA LEU A 163 -11.27 13.51 4.75
C LEU A 163 -9.81 13.21 5.12
N GLU A 164 -9.60 12.33 6.10
CA GLU A 164 -8.28 11.86 6.50
C GLU A 164 -7.99 10.47 5.92
N ALA A 165 -6.81 10.29 5.33
CA ALA A 165 -6.35 8.95 4.99
C ALA A 165 -5.86 8.21 6.24
N ILE A 166 -6.26 6.96 6.41
CA ILE A 166 -5.81 6.06 7.47
C ILE A 166 -4.75 5.09 6.92
N SER A 167 -5.02 4.48 5.76
CA SER A 167 -4.12 3.53 5.10
C SER A 167 -4.36 3.50 3.58
N GLY A 168 -3.35 3.11 2.81
CA GLY A 168 -3.43 2.99 1.34
C GLY A 168 -2.87 1.64 0.89
N TYR A 169 -1.95 1.62 -0.08
CA TYR A 169 -1.30 0.39 -0.50
C TYR A 169 -0.65 -0.38 0.65
N ARG A 170 -0.79 -1.71 0.59
CA ARG A 170 -0.24 -2.67 1.54
C ARG A 170 0.36 -3.83 0.77
N SER A 171 1.65 -4.12 0.95
CA SER A 171 2.26 -5.30 0.32
C SER A 171 1.73 -6.62 0.88
N HIS A 172 1.85 -7.70 0.11
CA HIS A 172 1.61 -9.08 0.54
C HIS A 172 2.47 -9.41 1.76
N ASP A 173 3.73 -8.98 1.79
CA ASP A 173 4.64 -9.12 2.94
C ASP A 173 4.12 -8.42 4.20
N TYR A 174 3.58 -7.20 4.06
CA TYR A 174 2.99 -6.51 5.20
C TYR A 174 1.78 -7.27 5.75
N GLN A 175 0.89 -7.72 4.87
CA GLN A 175 -0.31 -8.48 5.25
C GLN A 175 0.07 -9.81 5.90
N LEU A 176 1.06 -10.53 5.36
CA LEU A 176 1.60 -11.75 5.97
C LEU A 176 2.17 -11.47 7.37
N GLY A 177 2.88 -10.36 7.56
CA GLY A 177 3.36 -9.96 8.88
C GLY A 177 2.23 -9.71 9.90
N ILE A 178 1.03 -9.30 9.47
CA ILE A 178 -0.16 -9.24 10.36
C ILE A 178 -0.54 -10.65 10.82
N PHE A 179 -0.59 -11.60 9.89
CA PHE A 179 -0.91 -13.00 10.18
C PHE A 179 0.11 -13.59 11.14
N GLU A 180 1.41 -13.48 10.85
CA GLU A 180 2.49 -13.97 11.71
C GLU A 180 2.38 -13.45 13.15
N ARG A 181 2.13 -12.14 13.32
CA ARG A 181 1.95 -11.54 14.65
C ARG A 181 0.71 -12.06 15.39
N LYS A 182 -0.39 -12.30 14.67
CA LYS A 182 -1.64 -12.80 15.26
C LYS A 182 -1.54 -14.28 15.63
N LEU A 183 -0.92 -15.09 14.78
CA LEU A 183 -0.58 -16.50 15.07
C LEU A 183 0.34 -16.59 16.30
N ALA A 184 1.37 -15.74 16.39
CA ALA A 184 2.26 -15.67 17.55
C ALA A 184 1.55 -15.28 18.86
N ARG A 185 0.37 -14.65 18.78
CA ARG A 185 -0.51 -14.34 19.93
C ARG A 185 -1.56 -15.43 20.21
N GLY A 186 -1.50 -16.56 19.49
CA GLY A 186 -2.37 -17.70 19.70
C GLY A 186 -3.70 -17.67 18.93
N GLN A 187 -3.89 -16.73 17.99
CA GLN A 187 -5.06 -16.76 17.10
C GLN A 187 -4.89 -17.84 16.03
N THR A 188 -5.98 -18.46 15.57
CA THR A 188 -5.97 -19.37 14.42
C THR A 188 -6.12 -18.61 13.10
N VAL A 189 -5.74 -19.22 11.97
CA VAL A 189 -5.93 -18.62 10.64
C VAL A 189 -7.40 -18.26 10.40
N GLU A 190 -8.34 -19.13 10.79
CA GLU A 190 -9.78 -18.90 10.67
C GLU A 190 -10.24 -17.69 11.49
N GLN A 191 -9.69 -17.49 12.69
CA GLN A 191 -10.01 -16.31 13.52
C GLN A 191 -9.48 -15.03 12.89
N ILE A 192 -8.28 -15.07 12.30
CA ILE A 192 -7.68 -13.93 11.62
C ILE A 192 -8.50 -13.55 10.38
N LEU A 193 -8.94 -14.54 9.61
CA LEU A 193 -9.68 -14.35 8.36
C LEU A 193 -11.08 -13.75 8.53
N LYS A 194 -11.61 -13.68 9.76
CA LYS A 194 -12.87 -12.97 10.05
C LYS A 194 -12.73 -11.45 9.99
N VAL A 195 -11.53 -10.92 10.21
CA VAL A 195 -11.28 -9.47 10.36
C VAL A 195 -10.14 -8.98 9.47
N ASN A 196 -9.52 -9.87 8.69
CA ASN A 196 -8.47 -9.54 7.76
C ASN A 196 -8.58 -10.43 6.53
N ALA A 197 -8.58 -9.83 5.35
CA ALA A 197 -8.41 -10.60 4.12
C ALA A 197 -7.08 -11.37 4.14
N ALA A 198 -7.08 -12.56 3.54
CA ALA A 198 -5.85 -13.33 3.33
C ALA A 198 -4.82 -12.51 2.54
N PRO A 199 -3.50 -12.70 2.75
CA PRO A 199 -2.49 -12.13 1.87
C PRO A 199 -2.84 -12.44 0.41
N GLY A 200 -2.79 -11.44 -0.47
CA GLY A 200 -3.18 -11.59 -1.86
C GLY A 200 -4.66 -11.40 -2.17
N TYR A 201 -5.54 -11.32 -1.18
CA TYR A 201 -6.99 -11.14 -1.36
C TYR A 201 -7.51 -9.82 -0.79
N SER A 202 -6.60 -8.92 -0.39
CA SER A 202 -6.94 -7.56 0.03
C SER A 202 -6.87 -6.60 -1.15
N GLU A 203 -7.89 -5.75 -1.31
CA GLU A 203 -7.87 -4.70 -2.34
C GLU A 203 -6.73 -3.70 -2.15
N HIS A 204 -6.21 -3.51 -0.92
CA HIS A 204 -5.05 -2.67 -0.66
C HIS A 204 -3.77 -3.13 -1.41
N HIS A 205 -3.71 -4.39 -1.83
CA HIS A 205 -2.57 -4.88 -2.64
C HIS A 205 -2.49 -4.19 -4.00
N SER A 206 -3.63 -3.82 -4.59
CA SER A 206 -3.70 -3.14 -5.89
C SER A 206 -3.21 -1.69 -5.84
N GLY A 207 -3.18 -1.09 -4.64
CA GLY A 207 -3.04 0.36 -4.47
C GLY A 207 -4.24 1.17 -4.93
N LEU A 208 -5.38 0.53 -5.26
CA LEU A 208 -6.63 1.20 -5.61
C LEU A 208 -7.53 1.46 -4.39
N ALA A 209 -7.35 0.69 -3.31
CA ALA A 209 -8.09 0.87 -2.07
C ALA A 209 -7.35 1.73 -1.04
N LEU A 210 -8.14 2.48 -0.28
CA LEU A 210 -7.69 3.24 0.88
C LEU A 210 -8.74 3.24 1.99
N ASP A 211 -8.25 3.37 3.21
CA ASP A 211 -9.08 3.59 4.40
C ASP A 211 -9.21 5.09 4.64
N ILE A 212 -10.45 5.57 4.74
CA ILE A 212 -10.80 6.98 4.94
C ILE A 212 -11.44 7.15 6.31
N GLY A 213 -11.03 8.20 7.01
CA GLY A 213 -11.61 8.64 8.28
C GLY A 213 -11.89 10.14 8.29
N SER A 214 -12.15 10.67 9.48
CA SER A 214 -12.32 12.10 9.70
C SER A 214 -11.60 12.55 10.98
N PRO A 215 -11.29 13.86 11.10
CA PRO A 215 -10.63 14.38 12.29
C PRO A 215 -11.44 14.11 13.55
N GLY A 216 -10.75 13.69 14.62
CA GLY A 216 -11.39 13.40 15.92
C GLY A 216 -11.95 11.99 16.05
N GLU A 217 -12.09 11.24 14.95
CA GLU A 217 -12.63 9.88 14.99
C GLU A 217 -11.55 8.81 15.18
N PRO A 218 -11.89 7.69 15.85
CA PRO A 218 -11.08 6.48 15.84
C PRO A 218 -10.83 5.97 14.40
N PRO A 219 -9.62 5.45 14.11
CA PRO A 219 -9.29 4.93 12.78
C PRO A 219 -9.92 3.56 12.55
N ALA A 220 -10.56 3.37 11.40
CA ALA A 220 -11.06 2.06 10.96
C ALA A 220 -12.01 1.42 11.98
N GLU A 221 -12.97 2.22 12.48
CA GLU A 221 -14.04 1.78 13.37
C GLU A 221 -15.41 2.09 12.77
N GLU A 222 -16.43 1.30 13.16
CA GLU A 222 -17.79 1.46 12.65
C GLU A 222 -18.38 2.84 12.98
N SER A 223 -17.91 3.51 14.06
CA SER A 223 -18.37 4.86 14.45
C SER A 223 -18.22 5.90 13.34
N PHE A 224 -17.30 5.68 12.40
CA PHE A 224 -17.11 6.55 11.25
C PHE A 224 -18.41 6.75 10.45
N GLU A 225 -19.31 5.77 10.45
CA GLU A 225 -20.59 5.86 9.73
C GLU A 225 -21.52 6.98 10.24
N HIS A 226 -21.32 7.46 11.47
CA HIS A 226 -22.12 8.51 12.08
C HIS A 226 -21.59 9.92 11.80
N THR A 227 -20.54 10.05 10.99
CA THR A 227 -19.86 11.32 10.72
C THR A 227 -20.43 12.03 9.50
N ALA A 228 -20.26 13.35 9.47
CA ALA A 228 -20.55 14.15 8.27
C ALA A 228 -19.68 13.72 7.07
N ALA A 229 -18.45 13.26 7.32
CA ALA A 229 -17.55 12.76 6.29
C ALA A 229 -18.09 11.49 5.61
N PHE A 230 -18.57 10.52 6.37
CA PHE A 230 -19.17 9.32 5.81
C PHE A 230 -20.46 9.60 5.04
N ALA A 231 -21.32 10.49 5.57
CA ALA A 231 -22.52 10.94 4.88
C ALA A 231 -22.16 11.59 3.52
N TRP A 232 -21.14 12.45 3.51
CA TRP A 232 -20.64 13.09 2.29
C TRP A 232 -20.06 12.08 1.30
N LEU A 233 -19.25 11.12 1.75
CA LEU A 233 -18.69 10.06 0.90
C LEU A 233 -19.80 9.23 0.24
N THR A 234 -20.80 8.82 1.01
CA THR A 234 -21.94 8.02 0.51
C THR A 234 -22.68 8.74 -0.63
N ALA A 235 -22.79 10.07 -0.57
CA ALA A 235 -23.46 10.86 -1.60
C ALA A 235 -22.58 11.18 -2.82
N ASN A 236 -21.25 11.30 -2.65
CA ASN A 236 -20.38 11.92 -3.65
C ASN A 236 -19.26 11.03 -4.20
N ALA A 237 -18.81 10.02 -3.44
CA ALA A 237 -17.60 9.25 -3.75
C ALA A 237 -17.65 8.56 -5.12
N ALA A 238 -18.82 8.07 -5.53
CA ALA A 238 -19.02 7.42 -6.83
C ALA A 238 -18.68 8.36 -8.00
N GLY A 239 -18.98 9.66 -7.89
CA GLY A 239 -18.64 10.68 -8.89
C GLY A 239 -17.13 10.90 -9.04
N HIS A 240 -16.33 10.42 -8.09
CA HIS A 240 -14.87 10.44 -8.10
C HIS A 240 -14.25 9.06 -8.35
N GLY A 241 -15.07 8.06 -8.70
CA GLY A 241 -14.65 6.69 -8.97
C GLY A 241 -14.46 5.83 -7.72
N PHE A 242 -14.92 6.25 -6.54
CA PHE A 242 -14.79 5.46 -5.31
C PHE A 242 -16.11 4.82 -4.90
N THR A 243 -16.04 3.57 -4.48
CA THR A 243 -17.16 2.84 -3.87
C THR A 243 -16.73 2.14 -2.59
N MET A 244 -17.65 2.01 -1.63
CA MET A 244 -17.40 1.28 -0.40
C MET A 244 -17.51 -0.23 -0.67
N SER A 245 -16.42 -0.97 -0.46
CA SER A 245 -16.34 -2.39 -0.86
C SER A 245 -17.05 -3.35 0.10
N TYR A 246 -17.12 -2.99 1.38
CA TYR A 246 -17.61 -3.88 2.43
C TYR A 246 -18.80 -3.26 3.21
N PRO A 247 -19.97 -3.08 2.57
CA PRO A 247 -21.20 -2.77 3.29
C PRO A 247 -21.61 -3.92 4.22
N ARG A 248 -22.60 -3.67 5.08
CA ARG A 248 -23.30 -4.74 5.80
C ARG A 248 -23.82 -5.79 4.82
N ASP A 249 -23.71 -7.05 5.20
CA ASP A 249 -24.15 -8.20 4.41
C ASP A 249 -23.46 -8.34 3.03
N ASN A 250 -22.24 -7.79 2.86
CA ASN A 250 -21.46 -7.99 1.64
C ASN A 250 -21.21 -9.49 1.36
N PRO A 251 -21.13 -9.91 0.09
CA PRO A 251 -21.04 -11.32 -0.28
C PRO A 251 -19.69 -11.95 0.08
N HIS A 252 -18.71 -11.16 0.51
CA HIS A 252 -17.35 -11.61 0.79
C HIS A 252 -17.18 -12.21 2.18
N GLY A 253 -18.17 -12.00 3.07
CA GLY A 253 -18.07 -12.39 4.48
C GLY A 253 -17.04 -11.58 5.26
N ILE A 254 -16.61 -10.44 4.72
CA ILE A 254 -15.80 -9.44 5.43
C ILE A 254 -16.76 -8.66 6.34
N VAL A 255 -16.29 -8.27 7.53
CA VAL A 255 -17.09 -7.43 8.43
C VAL A 255 -17.42 -6.10 7.77
N TYR A 256 -18.40 -5.37 8.31
CA TYR A 256 -18.73 -4.04 7.81
C TYR A 256 -17.55 -3.08 8.01
N GLU A 257 -17.09 -2.43 6.95
CA GLU A 257 -15.95 -1.50 6.97
C GLU A 257 -16.35 -0.15 6.33
N PRO A 258 -17.04 0.75 7.06
CA PRO A 258 -17.47 2.06 6.53
C PRO A 258 -16.31 2.95 6.08
N TRP A 259 -15.10 2.66 6.55
CA TRP A 259 -13.88 3.37 6.21
C TRP A 259 -13.22 2.86 4.92
N HIS A 260 -13.58 1.69 4.38
CA HIS A 260 -12.85 1.07 3.26
C HIS A 260 -13.46 1.44 1.92
N TRP A 261 -12.72 2.18 1.10
CA TRP A 261 -13.17 2.67 -0.22
C TRP A 261 -12.17 2.25 -1.31
N CYS A 262 -12.70 1.70 -2.41
CA CYS A 262 -11.91 1.25 -3.54
C CYS A 262 -12.17 2.13 -4.76
N TRP A 263 -11.09 2.56 -5.42
CA TRP A 263 -11.17 3.29 -6.66
C TRP A 263 -11.35 2.34 -7.84
N HIS A 264 -12.29 2.66 -8.72
CA HIS A 264 -12.51 1.98 -9.98
C HIS A 264 -12.33 2.97 -11.14
N PRO A 265 -11.74 2.53 -12.25
CA PRO A 265 -11.69 3.36 -13.45
C PRO A 265 -13.12 3.71 -13.89
N PRO A 266 -13.32 4.89 -14.52
CA PRO A 266 -14.62 5.24 -15.09
C PRO A 266 -15.09 4.11 -16.02
N GLN A 267 -16.33 3.65 -15.84
CA GLN A 267 -16.95 2.78 -16.83
C GLN A 267 -17.08 3.57 -18.12
N ALA A 268 -16.55 3.01 -19.21
CA ALA A 268 -16.62 3.61 -20.55
C ALA A 268 -18.04 3.63 -21.11
#